data_AF-A0A7J2KCU4-F1
#
_entry.id   AF-A0A7J2KCU4-F1
#
_cell.length_a   1.000
_cell.length_b   1.000
_cell.length_c   1.000
_cell.angle_alpha   90.00
_cell.angle_beta   90.00
_cell.angle_gamma   90.00
#
_symmetry.space_group_name_H-M   'P 1'
#
loop_
_entity.id
_entity.type
_entity.pdbx_description
1 polymer ?
#
loop_
_entity_poly.entity_id
_entity_poly.type
_entity_poly.pdbx_seq_one_letter_code
_entity_poly.pdbx_strand_id
1 'polypeptide(L)'
;MSINHLGKLKNRIIFRIKMENETPLYIGSESSKGESYLRLISMPYMKDKEIIYIPLIPASTIKGSLRHISELILKSYTDLDGIYRYVRDTHIEDERRGIVHLPNKEIKSFGDVMAFGVKMGIDEDIIESIVGDETDEDKKFSKLLIYYCPVCRIYGSPEFSSKIKISDAIPEKDVVKMYMTHVKIDRKRGIK
;
A
#
# COMPACT_ATOMS: atom_id res chain seq x y z
N MET A 1 9.59 17.26 -4.35
CA MET A 1 8.17 17.27 -3.93
C MET A 1 8.12 17.30 -2.42
N SER A 2 7.52 18.34 -1.83
CA SER A 2 7.24 18.37 -0.39
C SER A 2 6.11 17.37 -0.12
N ILE A 3 6.35 16.37 0.73
CA ILE A 3 5.32 15.39 1.08
C ILE A 3 4.44 16.05 2.15
N ASN A 4 3.15 16.20 1.86
CA ASN A 4 2.22 16.78 2.82
C ASN A 4 1.89 15.76 3.92
N HIS A 5 1.95 16.23 5.16
CA HIS A 5 1.50 15.48 6.33
C HIS A 5 0.08 15.91 6.67
N LEU A 6 -0.84 14.93 6.79
CA LEU A 6 -2.26 15.15 7.10
C LEU A 6 -2.53 15.72 8.51
N GLY A 7 -1.49 15.99 9.30
CA GLY A 7 -1.61 16.57 10.64
C GLY A 7 -0.32 16.47 11.46
N LYS A 8 -0.29 17.15 12.60
CA LYS A 8 0.82 17.10 13.55
C LYS A 8 0.86 15.75 14.29
N LEU A 9 2.05 15.20 14.47
CA LEU A 9 2.25 13.99 15.27
C LEU A 9 1.96 14.31 16.74
N LYS A 10 0.84 13.81 17.26
CA LYS A 10 0.50 13.92 18.69
C LYS A 10 1.03 12.71 19.48
N ASN A 11 0.76 11.51 18.98
CA ASN A 11 1.08 10.24 19.63
C ASN A 11 1.70 9.26 18.64
N ARG A 12 2.56 8.36 19.14
CA ARG A 12 3.12 7.26 18.37
C ARG A 12 2.98 5.95 19.14
N ILE A 13 2.31 4.98 18.52
CA ILE A 13 2.20 3.61 19.03
C ILE A 13 3.23 2.76 18.29
N ILE A 14 3.98 1.93 19.04
CA ILE A 14 5.03 1.07 18.49
C ILE A 14 4.61 -0.38 18.72
N PHE A 15 4.51 -1.13 17.63
CA PHE A 15 4.27 -2.58 17.67
C PHE A 15 5.56 -3.31 17.33
N ARG A 16 5.90 -4.34 18.11
CA ARG A 16 6.93 -5.32 17.77
C ARG A 16 6.22 -6.62 17.46
N ILE A 17 6.20 -7.00 16.19
CA ILE A 17 5.48 -8.16 15.68
C ILE A 17 6.49 -9.25 15.37
N LYS A 18 6.18 -10.48 15.77
CA LYS A 18 6.89 -11.68 15.33
C LYS A 18 6.00 -12.44 14.36
N MET A 19 6.57 -12.88 13.25
CA MET A 19 5.87 -13.65 12.22
C MET A 19 6.49 -15.04 12.15
N GLU A 20 5.66 -16.05 12.07
CA GLU A 20 6.06 -17.44 11.89
C GLU A 20 5.50 -17.94 10.56
N ASN A 21 6.35 -18.58 9.76
CA ASN A 21 5.95 -19.14 8.49
C ASN A 21 5.30 -20.50 8.72
N GLU A 22 3.97 -20.59 8.57
CA GLU A 22 3.26 -21.88 8.60
C GLU A 22 3.61 -22.76 7.39
N THR A 23 3.91 -22.12 6.25
CA THR A 23 4.37 -22.75 5.02
C THR A 23 5.61 -22.04 4.48
N PRO A 24 6.44 -22.70 3.64
CA PRO A 24 7.59 -22.06 3.02
C PRO A 24 7.23 -20.74 2.32
N LEU A 25 7.94 -19.66 2.66
CA LEU A 25 7.71 -18.33 2.12
C LEU A 25 8.77 -17.98 1.07
N TYR A 26 8.32 -17.58 -0.11
CA TYR A 26 9.18 -17.08 -1.17
C TYR A 26 8.89 -15.59 -1.44
N ILE A 27 9.93 -14.76 -1.34
CA ILE A 27 9.89 -13.35 -1.74
C ILE A 27 11.07 -13.11 -2.68
N GLY A 28 10.73 -12.97 -3.96
CA GLY A 28 11.69 -12.90 -5.05
C GLY A 28 12.31 -11.52 -5.24
N SER A 29 13.59 -11.49 -5.61
CA SER A 29 14.18 -10.32 -6.28
C SER A 29 14.03 -10.46 -7.80
N GLU A 30 14.24 -9.37 -8.56
CA GLU A 30 14.36 -9.48 -10.02
C GLU A 30 15.45 -10.50 -10.38
N SER A 31 15.06 -11.55 -11.10
CA SER A 31 15.96 -12.55 -11.64
C SER A 31 16.23 -12.22 -13.10
N SER A 32 17.51 -12.11 -13.46
CA SER A 32 17.94 -11.89 -14.84
C SER A 32 17.43 -13.01 -15.76
N LYS A 33 17.10 -12.70 -17.02
CA LYS A 33 16.76 -13.73 -18.03
C LYS A 33 17.90 -14.75 -18.10
N GLY A 34 17.63 -16.00 -17.72
CA GLY A 34 18.57 -17.12 -17.80
C GLY A 34 18.99 -17.73 -16.45
N GLU A 35 18.56 -17.19 -15.31
CA GLU A 35 18.83 -17.82 -14.02
C GLU A 35 17.96 -19.07 -13.80
N SER A 36 18.59 -20.19 -13.45
CA SER A 36 17.91 -21.47 -13.21
C SER A 36 17.15 -21.52 -11.88
N TYR A 37 17.44 -20.60 -10.97
CA TYR A 37 16.85 -20.55 -9.63
C TYR A 37 16.32 -19.16 -9.34
N LEU A 38 15.15 -19.13 -8.71
CA LEU A 38 14.56 -17.92 -8.16
C LEU A 38 15.37 -17.44 -6.94
N ARG A 39 15.77 -16.17 -6.94
CA ARG A 39 16.56 -15.57 -5.86
C ARG A 39 15.66 -14.97 -4.79
N LEU A 40 15.99 -15.22 -3.53
CA LEU A 40 15.36 -14.53 -2.39
C LEU A 40 15.94 -13.11 -2.26
N ILE A 41 15.08 -12.15 -1.93
CA ILE A 41 15.54 -10.84 -1.45
C ILE A 41 16.34 -11.06 -0.15
N SER A 42 17.58 -10.59 -0.15
CA SER A 42 18.49 -10.75 0.98
C SER A 42 19.38 -9.54 1.16
N MET A 43 19.86 -9.33 2.38
CA MET A 43 20.84 -8.30 2.71
C MET A 43 22.15 -8.92 3.20
N PRO A 44 23.31 -8.32 2.87
CA PRO A 44 24.59 -8.74 3.43
C PRO A 44 24.64 -8.41 4.92
N TYR A 45 25.15 -9.36 5.71
CA TYR A 45 25.31 -9.26 7.15
C TYR A 45 26.67 -9.84 7.54
N MET A 46 27.43 -9.10 8.35
CA MET A 46 28.71 -9.61 8.85
C MET A 46 28.49 -10.50 10.07
N LYS A 47 28.89 -11.78 9.96
CA LYS A 47 28.93 -12.74 11.06
C LYS A 47 30.35 -13.30 11.14
N ASP A 48 31.02 -13.13 12.28
CA ASP A 48 32.36 -13.71 12.53
C ASP A 48 33.43 -13.39 11.47
N LYS A 49 33.42 -12.16 10.94
CA LYS A 49 34.30 -11.67 9.84
C LYS A 49 33.97 -12.21 8.44
N GLU A 50 32.89 -12.97 8.28
CA GLU A 50 32.37 -13.39 6.99
C GLU A 50 31.09 -12.62 6.64
N ILE A 51 30.88 -12.36 5.33
CA ILE A 51 29.63 -11.78 4.84
C ILE A 51 28.67 -12.93 4.51
N ILE A 52 27.58 -13.00 5.25
CA ILE A 52 26.46 -13.90 4.98
C ILE A 52 25.27 -13.12 4.43
N TYR A 53 24.42 -13.76 3.63
CA TYR A 53 23.21 -13.15 3.09
C TYR A 53 21.98 -13.68 3.81
N ILE A 54 21.35 -12.82 4.60
CA ILE A 54 20.12 -13.14 5.33
C ILE A 54 18.91 -12.78 4.45
N PRO A 55 17.93 -13.69 4.28
CA PRO A 55 16.68 -13.33 3.60
C PRO A 55 15.92 -12.31 4.45
N LEU A 56 15.18 -11.41 3.80
CA LEU A 56 14.36 -10.41 4.47
C LEU A 56 13.00 -10.30 3.79
N ILE A 57 11.99 -9.87 4.55
CA ILE A 57 10.71 -9.44 4.01
C ILE A 57 10.74 -7.91 3.94
N PRO A 58 10.71 -7.31 2.74
CA PRO A 58 10.76 -5.86 2.62
C PRO A 58 9.56 -5.20 3.30
N ALA A 59 9.77 -4.04 3.90
CA ALA A 59 8.71 -3.22 4.46
C ALA A 59 7.63 -2.89 3.42
N SER A 60 8.05 -2.65 2.17
CA SER A 60 7.15 -2.40 1.04
C SER A 60 6.26 -3.60 0.74
N THR A 61 6.79 -4.83 0.81
CA THR A 61 6.02 -6.07 0.63
C THR A 61 4.96 -6.19 1.73
N ILE A 62 5.34 -6.07 3.00
CA ILE A 62 4.40 -6.14 4.13
C ILE A 62 3.33 -5.06 3.99
N LYS A 63 3.75 -3.82 3.73
CA LYS A 63 2.85 -2.68 3.56
C LYS A 63 1.89 -2.89 2.40
N GLY A 64 2.38 -3.37 1.26
CA GLY A 64 1.59 -3.67 0.07
C GLY A 64 0.56 -4.76 0.31
N SER A 65 0.95 -5.87 0.95
CA SER A 65 0.01 -6.95 1.30
C SER A 65 -1.09 -6.48 2.25
N LEU A 66 -0.74 -5.75 3.32
CA LEU A 66 -1.72 -5.21 4.27
C LEU A 66 -2.65 -4.19 3.62
N ARG A 67 -2.11 -3.35 2.74
CA ARG A 67 -2.88 -2.39 1.95
C ARG A 67 -3.89 -3.12 1.07
N HIS A 68 -3.43 -4.10 0.30
CA HIS A 68 -4.28 -4.87 -0.60
C HIS A 68 -5.44 -5.55 0.13
N ILE A 69 -5.16 -6.17 1.28
CA ILE A 69 -6.21 -6.76 2.14
C ILE A 69 -7.19 -5.68 2.60
N SER A 70 -6.72 -4.52 3.03
CA SER A 70 -7.58 -3.42 3.46
C SER A 70 -8.46 -2.88 2.32
N GLU A 71 -7.96 -2.87 1.10
CA GLU A 71 -8.72 -2.49 -0.09
C GLU A 71 -9.80 -3.52 -0.43
N LEU A 72 -9.49 -4.82 -0.31
CA LEU A 72 -10.48 -5.88 -0.47
C LEU A 72 -11.60 -5.74 0.57
N ILE A 73 -11.25 -5.50 1.83
CA ILE A 73 -12.22 -5.26 2.90
C ILE A 73 -13.09 -4.04 2.56
N LEU A 74 -12.48 -2.91 2.19
CA LEU A 74 -13.20 -1.70 1.80
C LEU A 74 -14.18 -1.95 0.64
N LYS A 75 -13.72 -2.66 -0.41
CA LYS A 75 -14.53 -2.98 -1.60
C LYS A 75 -15.65 -3.97 -1.31
N SER A 76 -15.47 -4.86 -0.33
CA SER A 76 -16.50 -5.83 0.08
C SER A 76 -17.62 -5.21 0.91
N TYR A 77 -17.40 -4.04 1.50
CA TYR A 77 -18.39 -3.40 2.37
C TYR A 77 -19.48 -2.72 1.54
N THR A 78 -20.69 -3.30 1.51
CA THR A 78 -21.83 -2.79 0.73
C THR A 78 -22.53 -1.61 1.38
N ASP A 79 -22.58 -1.62 2.72
CA ASP A 79 -23.43 -0.75 3.52
C ASP A 79 -22.75 0.59 3.88
N LEU A 80 -21.87 1.07 2.99
CA LEU A 80 -21.30 2.41 3.11
C LEU A 80 -22.28 3.43 2.56
N ASP A 81 -22.39 4.56 3.25
CA ASP A 81 -23.16 5.72 2.84
C ASP A 81 -22.26 6.94 2.58
N GLY A 82 -22.85 7.94 1.92
CA GLY A 82 -22.23 9.23 1.64
C GLY A 82 -20.82 9.12 1.05
N ILE A 83 -19.88 9.81 1.68
CA ILE A 83 -18.51 9.96 1.18
C ILE A 83 -17.71 8.66 1.22
N TYR A 84 -17.99 7.74 2.14
CA TYR A 84 -17.26 6.47 2.24
C TYR A 84 -17.60 5.52 1.11
N ARG A 85 -18.89 5.47 0.72
CA ARG A 85 -19.32 4.76 -0.50
C ARG A 85 -18.59 5.31 -1.71
N TYR A 86 -18.53 6.64 -1.82
CA TYR A 86 -17.88 7.30 -2.94
C TYR A 86 -16.38 7.03 -3.02
N VAL A 87 -15.69 7.16 -1.89
CA VAL A 87 -14.27 6.85 -1.73
C VAL A 87 -13.97 5.42 -2.21
N ARG A 88 -14.79 4.45 -1.79
CA ARG A 88 -14.66 3.05 -2.22
C ARG A 88 -14.77 2.93 -3.74
N ASP A 89 -15.79 3.54 -4.32
CA ASP A 89 -16.12 3.41 -5.75
C ASP A 89 -15.10 4.13 -6.66
N THR A 90 -14.39 5.12 -6.13
CA THR A 90 -13.39 5.90 -6.87
C THR A 90 -11.96 5.45 -6.63
N HIS A 91 -11.70 4.62 -5.62
CA HIS A 91 -10.35 4.14 -5.26
C HIS A 91 -9.82 3.16 -6.31
N ILE A 92 -8.81 3.59 -7.06
CA ILE A 92 -8.17 2.80 -8.10
C ILE A 92 -6.65 2.78 -7.86
N GLU A 93 -6.07 1.60 -7.98
CA GLU A 93 -4.62 1.43 -8.05
C GLU A 93 -4.22 1.38 -9.53
N ASP A 94 -3.48 2.40 -9.97
CA ASP A 94 -2.95 2.51 -11.33
C ASP A 94 -1.44 2.20 -11.30
N GLU A 95 -0.98 1.32 -12.20
CA GLU A 95 0.41 0.88 -12.24
C GLU A 95 1.41 2.02 -12.50
N ARG A 96 0.99 3.12 -13.15
CA ARG A 96 1.85 4.25 -13.54
C ARG A 96 1.76 5.40 -12.55
N ARG A 97 0.57 5.65 -12.02
CA ARG A 97 0.25 6.82 -11.18
C ARG A 97 0.17 6.46 -9.69
N GLY A 98 0.25 5.18 -9.36
CA GLY A 98 -0.04 4.69 -8.02
C GLY A 98 -1.53 4.85 -7.73
N ILE A 99 -1.86 5.15 -6.48
CA ILE A 99 -3.26 5.18 -6.05
C ILE A 99 -3.87 6.54 -6.37
N VAL A 100 -5.00 6.49 -7.06
CA VAL A 100 -5.75 7.65 -7.51
C VAL A 100 -7.21 7.48 -7.16
N HIS A 101 -7.89 8.61 -6.95
CA HIS A 101 -9.34 8.67 -6.90
C HIS A 101 -9.84 9.40 -8.14
N LEU A 102 -10.55 8.68 -9.02
CA LEU A 102 -11.11 9.26 -10.25
C LEU A 102 -12.58 9.62 -10.04
N PRO A 103 -13.05 10.76 -10.59
CA PRO A 103 -14.47 11.12 -10.53
C PRO A 103 -15.37 10.03 -11.12
N ASN A 104 -16.56 9.85 -10.52
CA ASN A 104 -17.62 8.97 -11.04
C ASN A 104 -18.93 9.76 -11.30
N LYS A 105 -20.01 9.08 -11.69
CA LYS A 105 -21.27 9.73 -12.10
C LYS A 105 -22.01 10.49 -10.97
N GLU A 106 -21.77 10.18 -9.70
CA GLU A 106 -22.54 10.68 -8.54
C GLU A 106 -21.99 12.00 -7.95
N ILE A 107 -20.68 12.24 -8.03
CA ILE A 107 -20.04 13.49 -7.59
C ILE A 107 -19.19 13.95 -8.76
N LYS A 108 -19.59 15.07 -9.36
CA LYS A 108 -19.03 15.57 -10.63
C LYS A 108 -18.07 16.73 -10.43
N SER A 109 -18.05 17.33 -9.24
CA SER A 109 -17.29 18.55 -8.98
C SER A 109 -16.66 18.57 -7.59
N PHE A 110 -15.65 19.43 -7.44
CA PHE A 110 -15.05 19.77 -6.16
C PHE A 110 -16.10 20.33 -5.16
N GLY A 111 -17.06 21.13 -5.64
CA GLY A 111 -18.11 21.72 -4.80
C GLY A 111 -19.00 20.69 -4.11
N ASP A 112 -19.29 19.58 -4.77
CA ASP A 112 -20.05 18.47 -4.18
C ASP A 112 -19.30 17.87 -2.99
N VAL A 113 -17.99 17.63 -3.13
CA VAL A 113 -17.15 17.07 -2.06
C VAL A 113 -16.98 18.05 -0.89
N MET A 114 -16.84 19.35 -1.19
CA MET A 114 -16.81 20.41 -0.18
C MET A 114 -18.10 20.39 0.66
N ALA A 115 -19.26 20.38 0.00
CA ALA A 115 -20.55 20.32 0.67
C ALA A 115 -20.69 19.06 1.53
N PHE A 116 -20.19 17.91 1.05
CA PHE A 116 -20.13 16.69 1.84
C PHE A 116 -19.18 16.81 3.03
N GLY A 117 -18.00 17.40 2.87
CA GLY A 117 -17.02 17.55 3.94
C GLY A 117 -17.50 18.45 5.08
N VAL A 118 -18.07 19.61 4.71
CA VAL A 118 -18.73 20.52 5.67
C VAL A 118 -19.89 19.82 6.37
N LYS A 119 -20.72 19.05 5.64
CA LYS A 119 -21.81 18.26 6.21
C LYS A 119 -21.32 17.16 7.17
N MET A 120 -20.11 16.64 6.96
CA MET A 120 -19.46 15.67 7.85
C MET A 120 -18.75 16.34 9.04
N GLY A 121 -18.90 17.66 9.20
CA GLY A 121 -18.36 18.42 10.33
C GLY A 121 -16.88 18.73 10.22
N ILE A 122 -16.33 18.81 9.01
CA ILE A 122 -14.96 19.27 8.78
C ILE A 122 -14.99 20.76 8.48
N ASP A 123 -14.22 21.52 9.29
CA ASP A 123 -14.06 22.95 9.11
C ASP A 123 -13.48 23.29 7.73
N GLU A 124 -13.97 24.37 7.12
CA GLU A 124 -13.51 24.85 5.81
C GLU A 124 -11.99 25.09 5.80
N ASP A 125 -11.43 25.61 6.90
CA ASP A 125 -9.99 25.80 7.10
C ASP A 125 -9.17 24.50 6.91
N ILE A 126 -9.72 23.36 7.35
CA ILE A 126 -9.07 22.06 7.19
C ILE A 126 -9.07 21.69 5.71
N ILE A 127 -10.17 21.95 5.01
CA ILE A 127 -10.27 21.66 3.58
C ILE A 127 -9.28 22.53 2.78
N GLU A 128 -9.21 23.82 3.08
CA GLU A 128 -8.23 24.72 2.49
C GLU A 128 -6.80 24.22 2.74
N SER A 129 -6.51 23.72 3.95
CA SER A 129 -5.19 23.15 4.26
C SER A 129 -4.86 21.85 3.50
N ILE A 130 -5.87 21.04 3.16
CA ILE A 130 -5.72 19.78 2.42
C ILE A 130 -5.43 20.07 0.94
N VAL A 131 -6.16 21.04 0.39
CA VAL A 131 -6.08 21.41 -1.02
C VAL A 131 -4.85 22.27 -1.29
N GLY A 132 -4.53 23.17 -0.36
CA GLY A 132 -3.45 24.16 -0.46
C GLY A 132 -3.63 25.06 -1.68
N ASP A 133 -2.51 25.47 -2.29
CA ASP A 133 -2.47 26.33 -3.47
C ASP A 133 -2.77 25.59 -4.80
N GLU A 134 -3.28 24.36 -4.73
CA GLU A 134 -3.61 23.60 -5.94
C GLU A 134 -4.66 24.37 -6.76
N THR A 135 -4.46 24.48 -8.07
CA THR A 135 -5.41 25.17 -8.97
C THR A 135 -6.19 24.19 -9.82
N ASP A 136 -5.65 23.00 -10.06
CA ASP A 136 -6.26 21.93 -10.83
C ASP A 136 -7.39 21.26 -10.04
N GLU A 137 -8.64 21.44 -10.48
CA GLU A 137 -9.84 20.90 -9.81
C GLU A 137 -9.78 19.39 -9.61
N ASP A 138 -9.26 18.62 -10.57
CA ASP A 138 -9.16 17.17 -10.48
C ASP A 138 -8.18 16.76 -9.38
N LYS A 139 -7.11 17.54 -9.18
CA LYS A 139 -6.16 17.31 -8.09
C LYS A 139 -6.72 17.75 -6.74
N LYS A 140 -7.43 18.88 -6.67
CA LYS A 140 -8.13 19.30 -5.44
C LYS A 140 -9.08 18.20 -4.97
N PHE A 141 -9.85 17.69 -5.93
CA PHE A 141 -10.80 16.60 -5.76
C PHE A 141 -10.12 15.31 -5.28
N SER A 142 -9.07 14.87 -5.97
CA SER A 142 -8.28 13.70 -5.60
C SER A 142 -7.70 13.82 -4.19
N LYS A 143 -7.12 14.98 -3.84
CA LYS A 143 -6.55 15.25 -2.51
C LYS A 143 -7.60 15.12 -1.41
N LEU A 144 -8.80 15.66 -1.62
CA LEU A 144 -9.90 15.52 -0.66
C LEU A 144 -10.32 14.07 -0.47
N LEU A 145 -10.53 13.32 -1.56
CA LEU A 145 -10.95 11.92 -1.45
C LEU A 145 -9.89 11.05 -0.77
N ILE A 146 -8.61 11.33 -1.02
CA ILE A 146 -7.53 10.67 -0.31
C ILE A 146 -7.60 10.95 1.21
N TYR A 147 -7.95 12.17 1.62
CA TYR A 147 -8.13 12.51 3.02
C TYR A 147 -9.20 11.64 3.70
N TYR A 148 -10.32 11.42 3.02
CA TYR A 148 -11.42 10.57 3.50
C TYR A 148 -11.13 9.07 3.36
N CYS A 149 -10.26 8.68 2.43
CA CYS A 149 -9.96 7.29 2.16
C CYS A 149 -9.24 6.62 3.34
N PRO A 150 -9.87 5.65 4.05
CA PRO A 150 -9.24 5.02 5.21
C PRO A 150 -7.96 4.27 4.82
N VAL A 151 -7.94 3.66 3.63
CA VAL A 151 -6.76 2.97 3.09
C VAL A 151 -5.63 3.96 2.84
N CYS A 152 -5.86 5.00 2.03
CA CYS A 152 -4.83 5.98 1.70
C CYS A 152 -4.35 6.77 2.93
N ARG A 153 -5.24 7.03 3.89
CA ARG A 153 -4.88 7.69 5.15
C ARG A 153 -3.94 6.84 6.02
N ILE A 154 -4.06 5.52 5.98
CA ILE A 154 -3.20 4.59 6.72
C ILE A 154 -1.89 4.36 5.95
N TYR A 155 -2.00 3.91 4.70
CA TYR A 155 -0.89 3.42 3.87
C TYR A 155 -0.22 4.49 3.01
N GLY A 156 -0.79 5.70 2.93
CA GLY A 156 -0.29 6.80 2.11
C GLY A 156 -0.77 6.73 0.67
N SER A 157 -0.52 7.82 -0.04
CA SER A 157 -0.77 8.04 -1.46
C SER A 157 0.38 8.89 -2.06
N PRO A 158 0.40 9.14 -3.38
CA PRO A 158 1.37 10.07 -3.96
C PRO A 158 1.35 11.47 -3.33
N GLU A 159 0.17 11.95 -2.93
CA GLU A 159 -0.05 13.30 -2.38
C GLU A 159 0.21 13.39 -0.86
N PHE A 160 -0.02 12.28 -0.13
CA PHE A 160 0.03 12.28 1.34
C PHE A 160 0.90 11.15 1.91
N SER A 161 1.69 11.51 2.91
CA SER A 161 2.46 10.55 3.70
C SER A 161 1.56 9.53 4.43
N SER A 162 2.07 8.31 4.56
CA SER A 162 1.42 7.26 5.36
C SER A 162 1.49 7.55 6.85
N LYS A 163 0.43 7.18 7.59
CA LYS A 163 0.44 7.22 9.06
C LYS A 163 1.22 6.06 9.68
N ILE A 164 1.32 4.94 8.97
CA ILE A 164 2.11 3.79 9.42
C ILE A 164 3.52 3.84 8.86
N LYS A 165 4.49 3.41 9.66
CA LYS A 165 5.86 3.12 9.23
C LYS A 165 6.13 1.66 9.54
N ILE A 166 6.57 0.92 8.52
CA ILE A 166 6.92 -0.49 8.62
C ILE A 166 8.42 -0.59 8.33
N SER A 167 9.14 -1.39 9.12
CA SER A 167 10.54 -1.75 8.88
C SER A 167 10.61 -3.09 8.18
N ASP A 168 11.74 -3.35 7.50
CA ASP A 168 12.01 -4.68 6.95
C ASP A 168 11.97 -5.72 8.08
N ALA A 169 11.39 -6.89 7.80
CA ALA A 169 11.41 -7.99 8.74
C ALA A 169 12.63 -8.87 8.46
N ILE A 170 13.45 -9.03 9.48
CA ILE A 170 14.63 -9.89 9.49
C ILE A 170 14.36 -11.13 10.33
N PRO A 171 14.97 -12.28 10.00
CA PRO A 171 14.78 -13.50 10.76
C PRO A 171 15.44 -13.40 12.15
N GLU A 172 14.76 -13.90 13.19
CA GLU A 172 15.33 -13.98 14.55
C GLU A 172 16.32 -15.14 14.72
N LYS A 173 16.27 -16.14 13.82
CA LYS A 173 17.08 -17.36 13.86
C LYS A 173 17.64 -17.66 12.47
N ASP A 174 18.62 -18.54 12.40
CA ASP A 174 19.14 -19.02 11.12
C ASP A 174 18.00 -19.66 10.30
N VAL A 175 17.89 -19.26 9.02
CA VAL A 175 16.79 -19.67 8.15
C VAL A 175 17.20 -20.89 7.34
N VAL A 176 16.40 -21.95 7.42
CA VAL A 176 16.53 -23.12 6.55
C VAL A 176 15.96 -22.77 5.18
N LYS A 177 16.80 -22.82 4.14
CA LYS A 177 16.39 -22.60 2.75
C LYS A 177 16.04 -23.94 2.11
N MET A 178 14.98 -23.96 1.31
CA MET A 178 14.60 -25.12 0.52
C MET A 178 14.41 -24.73 -0.95
N TYR A 179 14.72 -25.65 -1.85
CA TYR A 179 14.46 -25.50 -3.28
C TYR A 179 13.23 -26.32 -3.64
N MET A 180 12.29 -25.69 -4.35
CA MET A 180 11.09 -26.36 -4.86
C MET A 180 11.12 -26.39 -6.38
N THR A 181 10.99 -27.59 -6.95
CA THR A 181 10.86 -27.77 -8.39
C THR A 181 9.40 -27.62 -8.79
N HIS A 182 9.10 -26.65 -9.64
CA HIS A 182 7.78 -26.47 -10.24
C HIS A 182 7.80 -26.96 -11.70
N VAL A 183 6.83 -27.80 -12.07
CA VAL A 183 6.68 -28.29 -13.46
C VAL A 183 5.53 -27.55 -14.12
N LYS A 184 5.78 -26.94 -15.28
CA LYS A 184 4.74 -26.34 -16.13
C LYS A 184 4.30 -27.36 -17.16
N ILE A 185 3.09 -27.88 -17.03
CA ILE A 185 2.53 -28.88 -17.94
C ILE A 185 1.73 -28.18 -19.04
N ASP A 186 2.09 -28.42 -20.30
CA ASP A 186 1.28 -28.01 -21.46
C ASP A 186 0.12 -29.00 -21.66
N ARG A 187 -1.08 -28.57 -21.26
CA ARG A 187 -2.30 -29.38 -21.35
C ARG A 187 -2.75 -29.67 -22.78
N LYS A 188 -2.34 -28.87 -23.78
CA LYS A 188 -2.72 -29.10 -25.19
C LYS A 188 -1.89 -30.19 -25.83
N ARG A 189 -0.61 -30.24 -25.48
CA ARG A 189 0.35 -31.18 -26.08
C ARG A 189 0.45 -32.51 -25.34
N GLY A 190 -0.17 -32.63 -24.15
CA GLY A 190 -0.28 -33.90 -23.42
C GLY A 190 1.07 -34.59 -23.27
N ILE A 191 2.13 -33.83 -23.03
CA ILE A 191 3.48 -34.36 -22.95
C ILE A 191 3.58 -35.11 -21.61
N LYS A 192 3.73 -36.44 -21.72
CA LYS A 192 4.13 -37.32 -20.61
C LYS A 192 5.54 -37.01 -20.16
#